data_AF-A0A256FI15-F1
#
_entry.id   AF-A0A256FI15-F1
#
_cell.length_a   1.000
_cell.length_b   1.000
_cell.length_c   1.000
_cell.angle_alpha   90.00
_cell.angle_beta   90.00
_cell.angle_gamma   90.00
#
_symmetry.space_group_name_H-M   'P 1'
#
loop_
_entity.id
_entity.type
_entity.pdbx_description
1 polymer ?
#
loop_
_entity_poly.entity_id
_entity_poly.type
_entity_poly.pdbx_seq_one_letter_code
_entity_poly.pdbx_strand_id
1 'polypeptide(L)'
;MNVIDDFADCIDGETHTIQLDVWSREVGQVECKNIVDGIRKALNRSQPELAESAVVAVNIPICQIVRDPDGLTTHGIIQVEIMVEVA
;
A
#
# COMPACT_ATOMS: atom_id res chain seq x y z
N MET A 1 -8.93 -16.45 39.84
CA MET A 1 -8.92 -15.45 38.76
C MET A 1 -8.37 -16.14 37.54
N ASN A 2 -9.20 -16.39 36.52
CA ASN A 2 -8.78 -17.15 35.34
C ASN A 2 -7.94 -16.22 34.46
N VAL A 3 -6.64 -16.49 34.33
CA VAL A 3 -5.79 -15.86 33.31
C VAL A 3 -6.14 -16.54 32.00
N ILE A 4 -6.82 -15.82 31.12
CA ILE A 4 -6.92 -16.18 29.71
C ILE A 4 -5.63 -15.62 29.13
N ASP A 5 -4.63 -16.50 28.97
CA ASP A 5 -3.43 -16.20 28.20
C ASP A 5 -3.87 -16.27 26.74
N ASP A 6 -4.24 -15.11 26.17
CA ASP A 6 -4.41 -14.96 24.74
C ASP A 6 -3.02 -15.12 24.12
N PHE A 7 -2.63 -16.37 23.87
CA PHE A 7 -1.58 -16.70 22.93
C PHE A 7 -2.06 -16.21 21.56
N ALA A 8 -1.87 -14.91 21.30
CA ALA A 8 -1.79 -14.42 19.95
C ALA A 8 -0.64 -15.19 19.31
N ASP A 9 -0.95 -16.08 18.38
CA ASP A 9 -0.01 -16.62 17.40
C ASP A 9 0.57 -15.41 16.64
N CYS A 10 1.59 -14.77 17.23
CA CYS A 10 2.46 -13.85 16.51
C CYS A 10 3.22 -14.72 15.52
N ILE A 11 2.71 -14.78 14.30
CA ILE A 11 3.56 -15.05 13.15
C ILE A 11 4.65 -13.96 13.22
N ASP A 12 5.92 -14.36 13.35
CA ASP A 12 7.06 -13.46 13.28
C ASP A 12 7.07 -12.86 11.87
N GLY A 13 6.43 -11.70 11.74
CA GLY A 13 6.20 -11.02 10.48
C GLY A 13 6.72 -9.60 10.54
N GLU A 14 7.55 -9.23 9.57
CA GLU A 14 8.00 -7.85 9.39
C GLU A 14 6.98 -7.08 8.55
N THR A 15 6.66 -5.85 8.96
CA THR A 15 5.81 -4.95 8.17
C THR A 15 6.65 -3.87 7.52
N HIS A 16 6.67 -3.86 6.20
CA HIS A 16 7.32 -2.82 5.40
C HIS A 16 6.28 -1.83 4.88
N THR A 17 6.48 -0.55 5.18
CA THR A 17 5.66 0.54 4.65
C THR A 17 6.37 1.21 3.47
N ILE A 18 5.69 1.29 2.32
CA ILE A 18 6.20 1.88 1.08
C ILE A 18 5.21 2.97 0.65
N GLN A 19 5.74 4.12 0.22
CA GLN A 19 4.95 5.16 -0.43
C GLN A 19 5.16 5.11 -1.94
N LEU A 20 4.05 5.13 -2.69
CA LEU A 20 4.03 5.26 -4.14
C LEU A 20 3.39 6.60 -4.49
N ASP A 21 4.13 7.42 -5.23
CA ASP A 21 3.70 8.73 -5.66
C ASP A 21 3.43 8.75 -7.17
N VAL A 22 2.31 9.36 -7.55
CA VAL A 22 1.84 9.48 -8.94
C VAL A 22 1.63 10.95 -9.25
N TRP A 23 2.30 11.47 -10.28
CA TRP A 23 2.07 12.83 -10.77
C TRP A 23 1.42 12.81 -12.15
N SER A 24 0.41 13.65 -12.34
CA SER A 24 -0.32 13.82 -13.60
C SER A 24 -0.55 15.29 -13.90
N ARG A 25 -0.33 15.69 -15.16
CA ARG A 25 -0.56 17.06 -15.68
C ARG A 25 -1.79 17.15 -16.60
N GLU A 26 -2.53 16.06 -16.74
CA GLU A 26 -3.75 16.05 -17.53
C GLU A 26 -4.84 16.91 -16.91
N VAL A 27 -5.83 17.27 -17.73
CA VAL A 27 -6.91 18.14 -17.28
C VAL A 27 -7.75 17.44 -16.20
N GLY A 28 -7.76 18.03 -15.01
CA GLY A 28 -8.51 17.51 -13.87
C GLY A 28 -7.77 16.39 -13.13
N GLN A 29 -8.51 15.61 -12.32
CA GLN A 29 -7.93 14.56 -11.46
C GLN A 29 -8.19 13.14 -11.99
N VAL A 30 -8.82 13.01 -13.15
CA VAL A 30 -9.32 11.71 -13.66
C VAL A 30 -8.15 10.79 -14.01
N GLU A 31 -7.12 11.29 -14.70
CA GLU A 31 -5.95 10.49 -15.05
C GLU A 31 -5.23 9.99 -13.79
N CYS A 32 -4.89 10.89 -12.86
CA CYS A 32 -4.27 10.52 -11.58
C CYS A 32 -5.10 9.46 -10.83
N LYS A 33 -6.42 9.63 -10.77
CA LYS A 33 -7.33 8.67 -10.10
C LYS A 33 -7.32 7.30 -10.78
N ASN A 34 -7.30 7.27 -12.12
CA ASN A 34 -7.25 6.02 -12.87
C ASN A 34 -5.93 5.27 -12.64
N ILE A 35 -4.80 6.00 -12.58
CA ILE A 35 -3.50 5.41 -12.26
C ILE A 35 -3.50 4.84 -10.84
N VAL A 36 -3.96 5.62 -9.86
CA VAL A 36 -4.06 5.20 -8.44
C VAL A 36 -4.95 3.95 -8.30
N ASP A 37 -6.11 3.91 -8.96
CA ASP A 37 -6.99 2.72 -8.93
C ASP A 37 -6.37 1.53 -9.67
N GLY A 38 -5.61 1.77 -10.74
CA GLY A 38 -4.84 0.76 -11.45
C GLY A 38 -3.79 0.10 -10.56
N ILE A 39 -3.01 0.91 -9.82
CA ILE A 39 -2.02 0.42 -8.83
C ILE A 39 -2.71 -0.41 -7.75
N ARG A 40 -3.81 0.11 -7.17
CA ARG A 40 -4.58 -0.60 -6.15
C ARG A 40 -5.10 -1.95 -6.66
N LYS A 41 -5.60 -2.01 -7.90
CA LYS A 41 -6.06 -3.25 -8.53
C LYS A 41 -4.91 -4.22 -8.80
N ALA A 42 -3.74 -3.73 -9.22
CA ALA A 42 -2.57 -4.56 -9.47
C ALA A 42 -2.10 -5.25 -8.18
N LEU A 43 -1.94 -4.48 -7.10
CA LEU A 43 -1.52 -4.99 -5.78
C LEU A 43 -2.52 -5.97 -5.16
N ASN A 44 -3.83 -5.79 -5.40
CA ASN A 44 -4.84 -6.74 -4.94
C ASN A 44 -4.90 -8.04 -5.76
N ARG A 45 -4.48 -8.00 -7.04
CA ARG A 45 -4.57 -9.16 -7.95
C ARG A 45 -3.35 -10.05 -7.84
N SER A 46 -2.19 -9.47 -7.60
CA SER A 46 -0.93 -10.19 -7.51
C SER A 46 -0.16 -9.66 -6.31
N GLN A 47 0.13 -10.55 -5.37
CA GLN A 47 1.15 -10.27 -4.38
C GLN A 47 2.51 -10.30 -5.08
N PRO A 48 3.45 -9.42 -4.69
CA PRO A 48 4.80 -9.48 -5.23
C PRO A 48 5.48 -10.76 -4.74
N GLU A 49 6.14 -11.49 -5.64
CA GLU A 49 7.00 -12.60 -5.25
C GLU A 49 8.29 -12.04 -4.64
N LEU A 50 8.63 -12.48 -3.43
CA LEU A 50 9.90 -12.20 -2.80
C LEU A 50 10.83 -13.41 -2.99
N ALA A 51 12.11 -13.14 -3.23
CA ALA A 51 13.09 -14.22 -3.52
C ALA A 51 13.43 -15.07 -2.29
N GLU A 52 13.38 -14.46 -1.09
CA GLU A 52 13.84 -15.08 0.17
C GLU A 52 12.73 -15.22 1.22
N SER A 53 11.56 -14.61 1.01
CA SER A 53 10.45 -14.58 1.99
C SER A 53 9.10 -14.79 1.30
N ALA A 54 8.05 -15.02 2.09
CA ALA A 54 6.68 -15.04 1.61
C ALA A 54 5.96 -13.74 1.99
N VAL A 55 5.19 -13.19 1.06
CA VAL A 55 4.25 -12.10 1.36
C VAL A 55 3.03 -12.70 2.05
N VAL A 56 2.79 -12.30 3.30
CA VAL A 56 1.65 -12.75 4.11
C VAL A 56 0.42 -11.91 3.79
N ALA A 57 0.58 -10.59 3.71
CA ALA A 57 -0.50 -9.66 3.44
C ALA A 57 0.00 -8.39 2.76
N VAL A 58 -0.86 -7.77 1.95
CA VAL A 58 -0.66 -6.42 1.41
C VAL A 58 -1.88 -5.59 1.78
N ASN A 59 -1.64 -4.48 2.47
CA ASN A 59 -2.65 -3.51 2.87
C ASN A 59 -2.36 -2.15 2.23
N ILE A 60 -3.40 -1.36 1.97
CA ILE A 60 -3.29 -0.03 1.38
C ILE A 60 -4.05 0.95 2.29
N PRO A 61 -3.44 1.39 3.41
CA PRO A 61 -4.12 2.22 4.39
C PRO A 61 -4.45 3.63 3.88
N ILE A 62 -3.66 4.15 2.92
CA ILE A 62 -3.80 5.52 2.43
C ILE A 62 -3.83 5.52 0.90
N CYS A 63 -4.88 6.16 0.35
CA CYS A 63 -4.95 6.60 -1.04
C CYS A 63 -5.49 8.03 -1.05
N GLN A 64 -4.64 8.99 -1.37
CA GLN A 64 -5.00 10.40 -1.43
C GLN A 64 -4.66 10.98 -2.80
N ILE A 65 -5.46 11.95 -3.25
CA ILE A 65 -5.16 12.73 -4.43
C ILE A 65 -5.18 14.19 -3.98
N VAL A 66 -4.03 14.83 -4.09
CA VAL A 66 -3.81 16.22 -3.73
C VAL A 66 -3.46 17.01 -4.98
N ARG A 67 -3.50 18.34 -4.86
CA ARG A 67 -3.01 19.24 -5.91
C ARG A 67 -1.61 19.67 -5.51
N ASP A 68 -0.67 19.53 -6.43
CA ASP A 68 0.71 19.95 -6.22
C ASP A 68 0.77 21.48 -6.08
N PRO A 69 1.72 22.05 -5.31
CA PRO A 69 1.88 23.49 -5.15
C PRO A 69 2.00 24.28 -6.46
N ASP A 70 2.40 23.63 -7.56
CA ASP A 70 2.47 24.24 -8.89
C ASP A 70 1.09 24.63 -9.47
N GLY A 71 -0.01 24.16 -8.88
CA GLY A 71 -1.38 24.45 -9.30
C GLY A 71 -1.82 23.76 -10.60
N LEU A 72 -0.95 23.01 -11.27
CA LEU A 72 -1.21 22.35 -12.55
C LEU A 72 -1.17 20.83 -12.42
N THR A 73 -0.31 20.31 -11.55
CA THR A 73 -0.08 18.89 -11.36
C THR A 73 -1.00 18.35 -10.27
N THR A 74 -1.57 17.18 -10.54
CA THR A 74 -2.27 16.37 -9.54
C THR A 74 -1.31 15.31 -9.03
N HIS A 75 -1.31 15.10 -7.71
CA HIS A 75 -0.39 14.21 -7.03
C HIS A 75 -1.18 13.16 -6.24
N GLY A 76 -1.10 11.92 -6.69
CA GLY A 76 -1.64 10.76 -5.99
C GLY A 76 -0.61 10.18 -5.03
N ILE A 77 -0.98 10.02 -3.77
CA ILE A 77 -0.15 9.43 -2.72
C ILE A 77 -0.81 8.14 -2.28
N ILE A 78 -0.07 7.03 -2.38
CA ILE A 78 -0.52 5.70 -1.99
C ILE A 78 0.47 5.17 -0.96
N GLN A 79 -0.01 4.81 0.23
CA GLN A 79 0.78 4.07 1.20
C GLN A 79 0.41 2.60 1.10
N VAL A 80 1.41 1.75 0.97
CA VAL A 80 1.29 0.29 0.91
C VAL A 80 2.03 -0.28 2.11
N GLU A 81 1.38 -1.17 2.83
CA GLU A 81 1.95 -1.95 3.92
C GLU A 81 2.03 -3.39 3.46
N ILE A 82 3.24 -3.96 3.47
CA ILE A 82 3.48 -5.34 3.09
C ILE A 82 3.96 -6.07 4.33
N MET A 83 3.23 -7.11 4.73
CA MET A 83 3.63 -8.03 5.77
C MET A 83 4.37 -9.20 5.13
N VAL A 84 5.59 -9.44 5.58
CA VAL A 84 6.45 -10.52 5.10
C VAL A 84 6.74 -11.47 6.25
N GLU A 85 6.81 -12.76 5.96
CA GLU A 85 7.25 -13.77 6.93
C GLU A 85 8.76 -13.65 7.14
N VAL A 86 9.19 -13.65 8.41
CA VAL A 86 10.60 -13.68 8.78
C VAL A 86 11.04 -15.14 8.83
N ALA A 87 12.08 -15.48 8.06
CA ALA A 87 12.65 -16.83 7.99
C ALA A 87 13.57 -17.16 9.16
#